data_AF-A0A7V9CQY6-F1
#
_entry.id   AF-A0A7V9CQY6-F1
#
_cell.length_a   1.000
_cell.length_b   1.000
_cell.length_c   1.000
_cell.angle_alpha   90.00
_cell.angle_beta   90.00
_cell.angle_gamma   90.00
#
_symmetry.space_group_name_H-M   'P 1'
#
loop_
_entity.id
_entity.type
_entity.pdbx_description
1 polymer ?
#
loop_
_entity_poly.entity_id
_entity_poly.type
_entity_poly.pdbx_seq_one_letter_code
_entity_poly.pdbx_strand_id
1 'polypeptide(L)' 'LLGDGAGGVRICPPSWLPKGTTLENLRDSLRPLLDLHVERILVSHGEPVLAGGRDALTRALEA' A
#
# COMPACT_ATOMS: atom_id res chain seq x y z
N LEU A 1 0.80 1.71 -4.50
CA LEU A 1 1.17 0.57 -3.60
C LEU A 1 1.81 -0.52 -4.46
N LEU A 2 2.86 -1.19 -3.97
CA LEU A 2 3.51 -2.32 -4.63
C LEU A 2 4.15 -3.25 -3.59
N GLY A 3 4.43 -4.50 -3.96
CA GLY A 3 5.08 -5.46 -3.07
C GLY A 3 6.50 -5.03 -2.71
N ASP A 4 6.89 -5.20 -1.44
CA ASP A 4 8.20 -4.77 -0.93
C ASP A 4 9.33 -5.82 -1.06
N GLY A 5 8.99 -7.07 -1.39
CA GLY A 5 9.96 -8.17 -1.49
C GLY A 5 10.36 -8.76 -0.13
N ALA A 6 9.70 -8.34 0.96
CA ALA A 6 9.91 -8.82 2.33
C ALA A 6 8.59 -9.31 2.96
N GLY A 7 7.62 -9.71 2.12
CA GLY A 7 6.31 -10.18 2.56
C GLY A 7 5.31 -9.06 2.94
N GLY A 8 5.58 -7.82 2.54
CA GLY A 8 4.71 -6.68 2.76
C GLY A 8 4.46 -5.85 1.50
N VAL A 9 3.98 -4.62 1.72
CA VAL A 9 3.74 -3.63 0.68
C VAL A 9 4.39 -2.31 1.06
N ARG A 10 4.71 -1.50 0.06
CA ARG A 10 5.20 -0.13 0.24
C ARG A 10 4.47 0.85 -0.67
N ILE A 11 4.56 2.14 -0.36
CA ILE A 11 4.09 3.20 -1.24
C ILE A 11 4.95 3.24 -2.52
N CYS A 12 4.33 3.57 -3.66
CA CYS A 12 5.06 3.67 -4.92
C CYS A 12 6.02 4.86 -4.94
N PRO A 13 7.06 4.83 -5.79
CA PRO A 13 7.92 5.98 -6.00
C PRO A 13 7.11 7.24 -6.39
N PRO A 14 7.52 8.45 -5.97
CA PRO A 14 6.86 9.70 -6.35
C PRO A 14 6.74 9.90 -7.87
N SER A 15 7.71 9.38 -8.63
CA SER A 15 7.73 9.47 -10.10
C SER A 15 6.57 8.73 -10.79
N TRP A 16 5.86 7.86 -10.07
CA TRP A 16 4.68 7.16 -10.60
C TRP A 16 3.38 7.92 -10.39
N LEU A 17 3.40 8.99 -9.58
CA LEU A 17 2.20 9.76 -9.28
C LEU A 17 1.82 10.66 -10.46
N PRO A 18 0.51 10.87 -10.70
CA PRO A 18 0.04 11.91 -11.60
C PRO A 18 0.54 13.28 -11.16
N LYS A 19 0.73 14.20 -12.12
CA LYS A 19 1.10 15.58 -11.82
C LYS A 19 0.11 16.21 -10.83
N GLY A 20 0.63 16.88 -9.81
CA GLY A 20 -0.18 17.53 -8.77
C GLY A 20 -0.66 16.61 -7.66
N THR A 21 -0.34 15.31 -7.69
CA THR A 21 -0.66 14.37 -6.59
C THR A 21 0.57 14.16 -5.72
N THR A 22 0.38 14.22 -4.39
CA THR A 22 1.44 13.94 -3.42
C THR A 22 1.35 12.51 -2.89
N LEU A 23 2.44 12.01 -2.28
CA LEU A 23 2.40 10.74 -1.56
C LEU A 23 1.39 10.77 -0.41
N GLU A 24 1.20 11.93 0.24
CA GLU A 24 0.24 12.06 1.33
C GLU A 24 -1.20 11.92 0.81
N ASN A 25 -1.53 12.52 -0.33
CA ASN A 25 -2.85 12.32 -0.95
C ASN A 25 -3.10 10.84 -1.26
N LEU A 26 -2.06 10.12 -1.71
CA LEU A 26 -2.16 8.67 -1.91
C LEU A 26 -2.40 7.94 -0.59
N ARG A 27 -1.64 8.24 0.49
CA ARG A 27 -1.84 7.63 1.81
C ARG A 27 -3.25 7.88 2.34
N ASP A 28 -3.74 9.12 2.25
CA ASP A 28 -5.09 9.49 2.67
C ASP A 28 -6.16 8.73 1.90
N SER A 29 -6.00 8.55 0.58
CA SER A 29 -6.95 7.77 -0.21
C SER A 29 -6.99 6.28 0.15
N LEU A 30 -5.91 5.74 0.74
CA LEU A 30 -5.78 4.34 1.13
C LEU A 30 -6.18 4.08 2.58
N ARG A 31 -6.11 5.09 3.47
CA ARG A 31 -6.49 4.98 4.88
C ARG A 31 -7.86 4.34 5.12
N PRO A 32 -8.94 4.65 4.36
CA PRO A 32 -10.24 4.02 4.56
C PRO A 32 -10.25 2.49 4.39
N LEU A 33 -9.28 1.92 3.66
CA LEU A 33 -9.16 0.47 3.53
C LEU A 33 -8.76 -0.19 4.85
N LEU A 34 -8.17 0.57 5.79
CA LEU A 34 -7.92 0.10 7.15
C LEU A 34 -9.20 -0.07 7.97
N ASP A 35 -10.39 0.32 7.50
CA ASP A 35 -11.63 -0.04 8.19
C ASP A 35 -12.16 -1.39 7.72
N LEU A 36 -11.59 -1.94 6.65
CA LEU A 36 -11.95 -3.25 6.10
C LEU A 36 -11.11 -4.37 6.73
N HIS A 37 -11.66 -5.58 6.73
CA HIS A 37 -10.93 -6.79 7.09
C HIS A 37 -10.06 -7.28 5.91
N VAL A 38 -9.04 -6.51 5.56
CA VAL A 38 -8.14 -6.83 4.44
C VAL A 38 -7.23 -8.00 4.83
N GLU A 39 -7.51 -9.20 4.33
CA GLU A 39 -6.66 -10.37 4.55
C GLU A 39 -5.52 -10.47 3.52
N ARG A 40 -5.80 -10.10 2.26
CA ARG A 40 -4.89 -10.24 1.12
C ARG A 40 -4.78 -8.94 0.34
N ILE A 41 -3.60 -8.66 -0.19
CA ILE A 41 -3.33 -7.52 -1.07
C ILE A 41 -2.66 -8.03 -2.33
N LEU A 42 -3.40 -7.97 -3.45
CA LEU A 42 -2.88 -8.29 -4.76
C LEU A 42 -2.42 -7.00 -5.43
N VAL A 43 -1.15 -6.96 -5.78
CA VAL A 43 -0.50 -5.81 -6.41
C VAL A 43 -0.14 -6.15 -7.85
N SER A 44 -0.15 -5.15 -8.73
CA SER A 44 0.30 -5.33 -10.11
C SER A 44 1.82 -5.50 -10.23
N HIS A 45 2.58 -5.05 -9.23
CA HIS A 45 4.05 -5.07 -9.24
C HIS A 45 4.59 -5.56 -7.90
N GLY A 46 5.55 -6.49 -7.95
CA GLY A 46 6.11 -7.15 -6.77
C GLY A 46 5.28 -8.33 -6.29
N GLU A 47 5.66 -8.87 -5.14
CA GLU A 47 4.99 -10.02 -4.53
C GLU A 47 3.70 -9.60 -3.81
N PRO A 48 2.64 -10.42 -3.86
CA PRO A 48 1.40 -10.16 -3.12
C PRO A 48 1.54 -10.47 -1.63
N VAL A 49 0.66 -9.88 -0.82
CA VAL A 49 0.47 -10.26 0.59
C VAL A 49 -0.71 -11.22 0.67
N LEU A 50 -0.48 -12.45 1.11
CA LEU A 50 -1.49 -13.53 1.12
C LEU A 50 -2.17 -13.75 2.48
N ALA A 51 -1.64 -13.14 3.54
CA ALA A 51 -2.20 -13.13 4.89
C ALA A 51 -1.77 -11.86 5.63
N GLY A 52 -2.57 -11.41 6.60
CA GLY A 52 -2.23 -10.23 7.41
C GLY A 52 -2.22 -8.91 6.63
N GLY A 53 -3.03 -8.81 5.57
CA GLY A 53 -3.06 -7.65 4.67
C GLY A 53 -3.26 -6.30 5.38
N ARG A 54 -4.15 -6.24 6.37
CA ARG A 54 -4.39 -5.06 7.19
C ARG A 54 -3.09 -4.54 7.83
N ASP A 55 -2.36 -5.41 8.52
CA ASP A 55 -1.13 -5.03 9.22
C ASP A 55 -0.03 -4.61 8.24
N ALA A 56 0.05 -5.29 7.09
CA ALA A 56 0.97 -4.91 6.02
C ALA A 56 0.63 -3.53 5.45
N LEU A 57 -0.65 -3.23 5.25
CA LEU A 57 -1.11 -1.92 4.79
C LEU A 57 -0.85 -0.82 5.83
N THR A 58 -1.12 -1.08 7.11
CA THR A 58 -0.83 -0.14 8.20
C THR A 58 0.65 0.25 8.20
N ARG A 59 1.56 -0.73 8.20
CA ARG A 59 3.01 -0.45 8.17
C ARG A 59 3.42 0.38 6.96
N ALA A 60 2.83 0.11 5.79
CA ALA A 60 3.12 0.85 4.57
C ALA A 60 2.64 2.31 4.61
N LEU A 61 1.56 2.59 5.34
CA LEU A 61 1.01 3.94 5.49
C LEU A 61 1.73 4.75 6.58
N GLU A 62 2.38 4.10 7.53
CA GLU A 62 3.10 4.73 8.65
C GLU A 62 4.60 4.93 8.41
N ALA A 63 5.18 4.25 7.42
CA ALA A 63 6.57 4.42 6.99
C ALA A 63 6.81 5.71 6.18
#